data_AF-A0A832Z6L5-F1
#
_entry.id   AF-A0A832Z6L5-F1
#
_cell.length_a   1.000
_cell.length_b   1.000
_cell.length_c   1.000
_cell.angle_alpha   90.00
_cell.angle_beta   90.00
_cell.angle_gamma   90.00
#
_symmetry.space_group_name_H-M   'P 1'
#
loop_
_entity.id
_entity.type
_entity.pdbx_description
1 polymer ?
#
loop_
_entity_poly.entity_id
_entity_poly.type
_entity_poly.pdbx_seq_one_letter_code
_entity_poly.pdbx_strand_id
1 'polypeptide(L)'
;MKWQTPPRLEELYTCVMDALEKRGYRVEIVSYPTSHDKRSIDLLAASTTKNIFIKVVEDLKHIDNREASELRGLSTVLDAHPLIVAEKEGGVELDDIAAYEKHGLYAVNVRGLEAALENSIYVVKRHGNFYMRIDSEKLREFRRMRGLSLGDLAKLVGVSRKTVYEYERSSMDVSLSTAIRLLEVIGDEIFKPIPVLDSQEKPVKRSTKRMSVDTVAERKIILQIEKRGGKAVHSRHSPVDIGVKLAEKKAVVIVEHKHDTDIGLRSEEAVKIAEASSAEKIALVRRSNLRKDLEALGYDVVRTPEELLELVVGEGEKR
;
A
#
# COMPACT_ATOMS: atom_id res chain seq x y z
N MET A 1 27.38 2.64 13.40
CA MET A 1 26.45 2.12 14.42
C MET A 1 25.73 0.93 13.78
N LYS A 2 26.07 -0.30 14.19
CA LYS A 2 25.52 -1.54 13.60
C LYS A 2 24.10 -1.74 14.10
N TRP A 3 23.18 -1.97 13.18
CA TRP A 3 21.78 -2.26 13.46
C TRP A 3 21.63 -3.71 13.94
N GLN A 4 20.70 -3.96 14.85
CA GLN A 4 20.28 -5.32 15.22
C GLN A 4 18.80 -5.44 14.90
N THR A 5 18.50 -5.68 13.64
CA THR A 5 17.24 -6.32 13.26
C THR A 5 17.30 -7.74 13.86
N PRO A 6 16.22 -8.28 14.46
CA PRO A 6 16.25 -9.65 14.97
C PRO A 6 16.65 -10.61 13.83
N PRO A 7 17.48 -11.65 14.07
CA PRO A 7 17.94 -12.54 13.00
C PRO A 7 16.80 -13.13 12.15
N ARG A 8 15.67 -13.46 12.79
CA ARG A 8 14.46 -13.93 12.09
C ARG A 8 13.88 -12.91 11.12
N LEU A 9 13.95 -11.63 11.46
CA LEU A 9 13.46 -10.56 10.61
C LEU A 9 14.47 -10.29 9.47
N GLU A 10 15.77 -10.42 9.69
CA GLU A 10 16.77 -10.37 8.60
C GLU A 10 16.59 -11.51 7.59
N GLU A 11 16.35 -12.73 8.09
CA GLU A 11 15.99 -13.89 7.27
C GLU A 11 14.71 -13.61 6.46
N LEU A 12 13.67 -13.05 7.10
CA LEU A 12 12.43 -12.70 6.42
C LEU A 12 12.65 -11.65 5.32
N TYR A 13 13.46 -10.62 5.55
CA TYR A 13 13.81 -9.63 4.52
C TYR A 13 14.47 -10.31 3.32
N THR A 14 15.44 -11.20 3.58
CA THR A 14 16.16 -11.93 2.53
C THR A 14 15.19 -12.77 1.69
N CYS A 15 14.31 -13.53 2.33
CA CYS A 15 13.28 -14.32 1.64
C CYS A 15 12.34 -13.46 0.77
N VAL A 16 11.93 -12.29 1.28
CA VAL A 16 11.07 -11.35 0.53
C VAL A 16 11.81 -10.77 -0.68
N MET A 17 13.06 -10.35 -0.49
CA MET A 17 13.91 -9.84 -1.56
C MET A 17 14.10 -10.88 -2.65
N ASP A 18 14.48 -12.11 -2.28
CA ASP A 18 14.66 -13.22 -3.22
C ASP A 18 13.39 -13.50 -4.04
N ALA A 19 12.21 -13.50 -3.40
CA ALA A 19 10.94 -13.72 -4.08
C ALA A 19 10.63 -12.63 -5.12
N LEU A 20 10.94 -11.38 -4.81
CA LEU A 20 10.75 -10.22 -5.69
C LEU A 20 11.77 -10.21 -6.84
N GLU A 21 13.05 -10.42 -6.54
CA GLU A 21 14.15 -10.41 -7.51
C GLU A 21 14.00 -11.54 -8.54
N LYS A 22 13.56 -12.73 -8.11
CA LYS A 22 13.20 -13.84 -9.02
C LYS A 22 12.12 -13.45 -10.04
N ARG A 23 11.30 -12.44 -9.74
CA ARG A 23 10.24 -11.89 -10.62
C ARG A 23 10.68 -10.61 -11.35
N GLY A 24 11.96 -10.26 -11.30
CA GLY A 24 12.54 -9.14 -12.03
C GLY A 24 12.31 -7.77 -11.38
N TYR A 25 11.98 -7.73 -10.09
CA TYR A 25 11.95 -6.47 -9.35
C TYR A 25 13.36 -6.09 -8.92
N ARG A 26 13.70 -4.79 -9.05
CA ARG A 26 14.82 -4.20 -8.32
C ARG A 26 14.34 -3.85 -6.92
N VAL A 27 15.03 -4.34 -5.89
CA VAL A 27 14.64 -4.15 -4.50
C VAL A 27 15.62 -3.24 -3.77
N GLU A 28 15.11 -2.27 -3.03
CA GLU A 28 15.87 -1.35 -2.18
C GLU A 28 15.36 -1.42 -0.74
N ILE A 29 16.28 -1.44 0.23
CA ILE A 29 15.94 -1.42 1.66
C ILE A 29 15.86 0.04 2.14
N VAL A 30 14.77 0.39 2.81
CA VAL A 30 14.58 1.69 3.47
C VAL A 30 15.02 1.59 4.93
N SER A 31 16.08 2.32 5.28
CA SER A 31 16.72 2.29 6.59
C SER A 31 16.40 3.52 7.46
N TYR A 32 15.20 4.07 7.33
CA TYR A 32 14.73 5.18 8.17
C TYR A 32 13.21 5.12 8.42
N PRO A 33 12.72 5.49 9.61
CA PRO A 33 13.46 5.74 10.85
C PRO A 33 14.30 4.54 11.31
N THR A 34 15.26 4.75 12.21
CA THR A 34 16.18 3.67 12.60
C THR A 34 15.61 2.57 13.48
N SER A 35 14.39 2.77 13.96
CA SER A 35 13.62 1.76 14.66
C SER A 35 12.72 1.04 13.66
N HIS A 36 13.03 -0.21 13.32
CA HIS A 36 12.31 -0.98 12.30
C HIS A 36 10.81 -1.17 12.62
N ASP A 37 10.48 -1.26 13.90
CA ASP A 37 9.13 -1.34 14.47
C ASP A 37 8.34 -0.03 14.37
N LYS A 38 8.98 1.04 13.88
CA LYS A 38 8.36 2.35 13.63
C LYS A 38 8.44 2.76 12.17
N ARG A 39 8.89 1.89 11.26
CA ARG A 39 8.93 2.19 9.82
C ARG A 39 7.59 1.82 9.20
N SER A 40 7.02 2.70 8.38
CA SER A 40 5.84 2.37 7.56
C SER A 40 6.22 1.63 6.27
N ILE A 41 7.46 1.80 5.79
CA ILE A 41 8.00 1.14 4.58
C ILE A 41 9.37 0.57 4.95
N ASP A 42 9.58 -0.71 4.63
CA ASP A 42 10.85 -1.40 4.85
C ASP A 42 11.57 -1.71 3.53
N LEU A 43 10.82 -2.10 2.50
CA LEU A 43 11.34 -2.42 1.17
C LEU A 43 10.59 -1.67 0.07
N LEU A 44 11.32 -1.29 -0.97
CA LEU A 44 10.80 -0.75 -2.21
C LEU A 44 11.11 -1.76 -3.31
N ALA A 45 10.09 -2.25 -4.01
CA ALA A 45 10.27 -3.12 -5.16
C ALA A 45 9.81 -2.38 -6.41
N ALA A 46 10.72 -2.13 -7.34
CA ALA A 46 10.43 -1.44 -8.59
C ALA A 46 10.60 -2.37 -9.79
N SER A 47 9.62 -2.36 -10.70
CA SER A 47 9.70 -3.04 -11.99
C SER A 47 9.18 -2.12 -13.10
N THR A 48 9.21 -2.59 -14.35
CA THR A 48 8.67 -1.83 -15.48
C THR A 48 7.15 -1.68 -15.45
N THR A 49 6.45 -2.53 -14.69
CA THR A 49 4.98 -2.57 -14.67
C THR A 49 4.37 -2.06 -13.38
N LYS A 50 4.99 -2.36 -12.23
CA LYS A 50 4.44 -2.05 -10.91
C LYS A 50 5.54 -1.73 -9.93
N ASN A 51 5.35 -0.65 -9.17
CA ASN A 51 6.10 -0.39 -7.95
C ASN A 51 5.32 -0.93 -6.76
N ILE A 52 6.01 -1.50 -5.77
CA ILE A 52 5.42 -2.03 -4.55
C ILE A 52 6.18 -1.45 -3.36
N PHE A 53 5.46 -0.88 -2.41
CA PHE A 53 6.01 -0.48 -1.12
C PHE A 53 5.60 -1.52 -0.09
N ILE A 54 6.59 -2.07 0.62
CA ILE A 54 6.39 -3.25 1.44
C ILE A 54 6.79 -2.95 2.88
N LYS A 55 5.89 -3.27 3.81
CA LYS A 55 6.18 -3.39 5.23
C LYS A 55 6.44 -4.86 5.55
N VAL A 56 7.52 -5.15 6.26
CA VAL A 56 7.89 -6.52 6.67
C VAL A 56 7.83 -6.63 8.20
N VAL A 57 7.04 -7.56 8.72
CA VAL A 57 6.91 -7.82 10.16
C VAL A 57 6.83 -9.32 10.44
N GLU A 58 7.28 -9.79 11.61
CA GLU A 58 7.09 -11.21 11.97
C GLU A 58 5.59 -11.52 12.22
N ASP A 59 4.86 -10.60 12.84
CA ASP A 59 3.46 -10.79 13.21
C ASP A 59 2.61 -9.52 12.92
N LEU A 60 1.50 -9.70 12.21
CA LEU A 60 0.55 -8.64 11.85
C LEU A 60 -0.05 -7.91 13.05
N LYS A 61 -0.01 -8.46 14.26
CA LYS A 61 -0.43 -7.75 15.46
C LYS A 61 0.41 -6.51 15.74
N HIS A 62 1.64 -6.45 15.24
CA HIS A 62 2.57 -5.34 15.48
C HIS A 62 2.31 -4.13 14.59
N ILE A 63 1.56 -4.29 13.50
CA ILE A 63 1.23 -3.17 12.62
C ILE A 63 0.06 -2.39 13.21
N ASP A 64 0.31 -1.11 13.45
CA ASP A 64 -0.73 -0.18 13.87
C ASP A 64 -1.42 0.52 12.69
N ASN A 65 -2.53 1.20 12.97
CA ASN A 65 -3.29 1.90 11.92
C ASN A 65 -2.57 3.15 11.37
N ARG A 66 -1.59 3.71 12.07
CA ARG A 66 -0.81 4.87 11.60
C ARG A 66 0.19 4.42 10.55
N GLU A 67 0.98 3.39 10.82
CA GLU A 67 1.92 2.81 9.87
C GLU A 67 1.20 2.34 8.59
N ALA A 68 0.10 1.60 8.75
CA ALA A 68 -0.71 1.15 7.62
C ALA A 68 -1.34 2.31 6.83
N SER A 69 -1.75 3.40 7.52
CA SER A 69 -2.28 4.58 6.85
C SER A 69 -1.20 5.34 6.08
N GLU A 70 0.02 5.42 6.61
CA GLU A 70 1.15 6.06 5.95
C GLU A 70 1.62 5.24 4.74
N LEU A 71 1.80 3.92 4.90
CA LEU A 71 2.14 3.01 3.80
C LEU A 71 1.14 3.13 2.64
N ARG A 72 -0.16 3.03 2.94
CA ARG A 72 -1.23 3.20 1.95
C ARG A 72 -1.20 4.58 1.30
N GLY A 73 -1.08 5.63 2.12
CA GLY A 73 -1.14 7.00 1.64
C GLY A 73 0.03 7.34 0.71
N LEU A 74 1.26 7.02 1.13
CA LEU A 74 2.47 7.19 0.33
C LEU A 74 2.38 6.37 -0.96
N SER A 75 1.97 5.11 -0.88
CA SER A 75 1.78 4.27 -2.07
C SER A 75 0.78 4.90 -3.05
N THR A 76 -0.32 5.45 -2.55
CA THR A 76 -1.35 6.11 -3.38
C THR A 76 -0.82 7.36 -4.10
N VAL A 77 -0.06 8.22 -3.42
CA VAL A 77 0.45 9.46 -4.02
C VAL A 77 1.71 9.26 -4.85
N LEU A 78 2.40 8.13 -4.68
CA LEU A 78 3.64 7.81 -5.39
C LEU A 78 3.46 6.72 -6.45
N ASP A 79 2.22 6.36 -6.80
CA ASP A 79 1.87 5.32 -7.77
C ASP A 79 2.58 3.98 -7.51
N ALA A 80 2.58 3.57 -6.25
CA ALA A 80 3.01 2.26 -5.81
C ALA A 80 1.84 1.49 -5.20
N HIS A 81 2.03 0.17 -5.08
CA HIS A 81 1.07 -0.73 -4.46
C HIS A 81 1.53 -1.05 -3.03
N PRO A 82 0.69 -0.83 -2.01
CA PRO A 82 1.06 -1.13 -0.65
C PRO A 82 0.87 -2.62 -0.37
N LEU A 83 1.86 -3.25 0.26
CA LEU A 83 1.78 -4.65 0.71
C LEU A 83 2.39 -4.80 2.09
N ILE A 84 1.84 -5.71 2.88
CA ILE A 84 2.47 -6.20 4.09
C ILE A 84 2.94 -7.63 3.84
N VAL A 85 4.18 -7.94 4.24
CA VAL A 85 4.64 -9.32 4.36
C VAL A 85 4.79 -9.68 5.83
N ALA A 86 4.15 -10.78 6.23
CA ALA A 86 4.24 -11.30 7.58
C ALA A 86 4.08 -12.80 7.65
N GLU A 87 4.67 -13.44 8.66
CA GLU A 87 4.55 -14.89 8.86
C GLU A 87 3.39 -15.26 9.77
N LYS A 88 2.99 -14.36 10.69
CA LYS A 88 1.97 -14.64 11.72
C LYS A 88 0.92 -13.55 11.87
N GLU A 89 -0.24 -13.93 12.41
CA GLU A 89 -1.26 -13.04 12.94
C GLU A 89 -1.63 -13.49 14.35
N GLY A 90 -1.27 -12.71 15.37
CA GLY A 90 -1.57 -13.07 16.76
C GLY A 90 -0.86 -14.34 17.22
N GLY A 91 0.32 -14.63 16.68
CA GLY A 91 1.10 -15.85 16.94
C GLY A 91 0.71 -17.07 16.12
N VAL A 92 -0.36 -17.01 15.31
CA VAL A 92 -0.79 -18.08 14.41
C VAL A 92 -0.22 -17.84 13.01
N GLU A 93 0.30 -18.88 12.37
CA GLU A 93 0.86 -18.77 11.02
C GLU A 93 -0.18 -18.30 9.99
N LEU A 94 0.27 -17.49 9.04
CA LEU A 94 -0.51 -17.14 7.86
C LEU A 94 -0.57 -18.33 6.91
N ASP A 95 -1.72 -18.51 6.28
CA ASP A 95 -1.92 -19.52 5.27
C ASP A 95 -1.32 -19.07 3.93
N ASP A 96 -0.53 -19.95 3.31
CA ASP A 96 0.18 -19.72 2.04
C ASP A 96 -0.74 -19.30 0.89
N ILE A 97 -2.02 -19.71 0.93
CA ILE A 97 -2.98 -19.48 -0.16
C ILE A 97 -3.96 -18.33 0.11
N ALA A 98 -3.79 -17.57 1.20
CA ALA A 98 -4.70 -16.53 1.61
C ALA A 98 -4.03 -15.17 1.81
N ALA A 99 -4.71 -14.11 1.35
CA ALA A 99 -4.42 -12.74 1.77
C ALA A 99 -5.15 -12.40 3.07
N TYR A 100 -4.56 -11.57 3.90
CA TYR A 100 -5.10 -11.14 5.19
C TYR A 100 -5.34 -9.63 5.15
N GLU A 101 -6.55 -9.19 5.45
CA GLU A 101 -6.84 -7.76 5.52
C GLU A 101 -6.47 -7.19 6.89
N LYS A 102 -5.53 -6.26 6.90
CA LYS A 102 -5.10 -5.53 8.10
C LYS A 102 -5.17 -4.03 7.83
N HIS A 103 -6.03 -3.33 8.57
CA HIS A 103 -6.21 -1.87 8.46
C HIS A 103 -6.47 -1.38 7.02
N GLY A 104 -7.15 -2.18 6.19
CA GLY A 104 -7.44 -1.90 4.78
C GLY A 104 -6.23 -2.00 3.84
N LEU A 105 -5.21 -2.77 4.25
CA LEU A 105 -4.12 -3.26 3.41
C LEU A 105 -4.19 -4.78 3.36
N TYR A 106 -3.64 -5.39 2.30
CA TYR A 106 -3.43 -6.82 2.25
C TYR A 106 -2.07 -7.20 2.82
N ALA A 107 -2.07 -8.33 3.51
CA ALA A 107 -0.91 -9.00 4.05
C ALA A 107 -0.84 -10.44 3.53
N VAL A 108 0.36 -10.93 3.26
CA VAL A 108 0.64 -12.31 2.86
C VAL A 108 1.93 -12.77 3.54
N ASN A 109 2.16 -14.09 3.63
CA ASN A 109 3.49 -14.61 3.97
C ASN A 109 4.39 -14.66 2.73
N VAL A 110 5.63 -15.11 2.86
CA VAL A 110 6.58 -15.16 1.72
C VAL A 110 6.04 -15.99 0.55
N ARG A 111 5.38 -17.13 0.81
CA ARG A 111 4.81 -17.97 -0.26
C ARG A 111 3.60 -17.31 -0.90
N GLY A 112 2.75 -16.69 -0.09
CA GLY A 112 1.63 -15.89 -0.56
C GLY A 112 2.06 -14.66 -1.36
N LEU A 113 3.27 -14.11 -1.11
CA LEU A 113 3.86 -13.07 -1.96
C LEU A 113 4.17 -13.60 -3.36
N GLU A 114 4.76 -14.79 -3.49
CA GLU A 114 5.00 -15.42 -4.79
C GLU A 114 3.68 -15.61 -5.56
N ALA A 115 2.64 -16.10 -4.90
CA ALA A 115 1.31 -16.24 -5.48
C ALA A 115 0.65 -14.88 -5.79
N ALA A 116 0.82 -13.86 -4.94
CA ALA A 116 0.28 -12.52 -5.19
C ALA A 116 0.93 -11.88 -6.43
N LEU A 117 2.23 -12.08 -6.65
CA LEU A 117 2.94 -11.62 -7.85
C LEU A 117 2.43 -12.28 -9.13
N GLU A 118 1.89 -13.49 -9.02
CA GLU A 118 1.25 -14.23 -10.13
C GLU A 118 -0.26 -13.97 -10.26
N ASN A 119 -0.86 -13.17 -9.38
CA ASN A 119 -2.31 -13.03 -9.25
C ASN A 119 -3.02 -14.37 -9.03
N SER A 120 -2.47 -15.25 -8.19
CA SER A 120 -3.01 -16.60 -7.90
C SER A 120 -3.52 -16.77 -6.47
N ILE A 121 -3.75 -15.68 -5.73
CA ILE A 121 -4.43 -15.69 -4.43
C ILE A 121 -5.95 -15.62 -4.63
N TYR A 122 -6.71 -16.58 -4.11
CA TYR A 122 -8.18 -16.62 -4.25
C TYR A 122 -8.94 -16.45 -2.93
N VAL A 123 -8.24 -16.58 -1.80
CA VAL A 123 -8.82 -16.50 -0.47
C VAL A 123 -8.39 -15.21 0.20
N VAL A 124 -9.32 -14.54 0.88
CA VAL A 124 -9.04 -13.38 1.73
C VAL A 124 -9.63 -13.56 3.11
N LYS A 125 -8.84 -13.31 4.16
CA LYS A 125 -9.29 -13.23 5.54
C LYS A 125 -9.64 -11.78 5.90
N ARG A 126 -10.88 -11.55 6.32
CA ARG A 126 -11.39 -10.24 6.76
C ARG A 126 -12.19 -10.42 8.04
N HIS A 127 -11.88 -9.64 9.08
CA HIS A 127 -12.55 -9.72 10.40
C HIS A 127 -12.69 -11.15 10.94
N GLY A 128 -11.61 -11.94 10.86
CA GLY A 128 -11.56 -13.31 11.36
C GLY A 128 -12.23 -14.38 10.48
N ASN A 129 -12.86 -13.99 9.37
CA ASN A 129 -13.56 -14.89 8.47
C ASN A 129 -12.85 -14.96 7.11
N PHE A 130 -12.92 -16.12 6.45
CA PHE A 130 -12.36 -16.33 5.12
C PHE A 130 -13.43 -16.18 4.04
N TYR A 131 -13.04 -15.58 2.93
CA TYR A 131 -13.90 -15.30 1.80
C TYR A 131 -13.19 -15.62 0.48
N MET A 132 -13.97 -15.88 -0.56
CA MET A 132 -13.51 -15.98 -1.95
C MET A 132 -14.30 -15.03 -2.83
N ARG A 133 -13.68 -14.52 -3.89
CA ARG A 133 -14.28 -13.54 -4.78
C ARG A 133 -14.94 -14.20 -5.99
N ILE A 134 -16.21 -13.91 -6.20
CA ILE A 134 -16.98 -14.43 -7.33
C ILE A 134 -16.86 -13.49 -8.54
N ASP A 135 -16.75 -14.10 -9.72
CA ASP A 135 -17.04 -13.50 -11.01
C ASP A 135 -18.57 -13.56 -11.27
N SER A 136 -19.22 -12.41 -11.07
CA SER A 136 -20.66 -12.25 -11.21
C SER A 136 -21.18 -12.62 -12.60
N GLU A 137 -20.39 -12.38 -13.64
CA GLU A 137 -20.80 -12.64 -15.02
C GLU A 137 -20.76 -14.13 -15.31
N LYS A 138 -19.67 -14.80 -14.94
CA LYS A 138 -19.54 -16.26 -15.08
C LYS A 138 -20.57 -17.02 -14.26
N LEU A 139 -20.85 -16.59 -13.03
CA LEU A 139 -21.91 -17.20 -12.20
C LEU A 139 -23.26 -17.13 -12.92
N ARG A 140 -23.60 -15.96 -13.47
CA ARG A 140 -24.86 -15.74 -14.18
C ARG A 140 -24.95 -16.55 -15.45
N GLU A 141 -23.85 -16.63 -16.21
CA GLU A 141 -23.75 -17.42 -17.43
C GLU A 141 -23.96 -18.90 -17.14
N PHE A 142 -23.22 -19.46 -16.18
CA PHE A 142 -23.36 -20.86 -15.76
C PHE A 142 -24.79 -21.18 -15.34
N ARG A 143 -25.38 -20.36 -14.48
CA ARG A 143 -26.75 -20.57 -14.00
C ARG A 143 -27.74 -20.63 -15.18
N ARG A 144 -27.61 -19.72 -16.15
CA ARG A 144 -28.47 -19.67 -17.34
C ARG A 144 -28.25 -20.86 -18.26
N MET A 145 -26.99 -21.25 -18.50
CA MET A 145 -26.66 -22.43 -19.32
C MET A 145 -27.27 -23.71 -18.75
N ARG A 146 -27.34 -23.84 -17.43
CA ARG A 146 -27.96 -24.98 -16.74
C ARG A 146 -29.47 -24.86 -16.55
N GLY A 147 -30.10 -23.81 -17.07
CA GLY A 147 -31.55 -23.60 -16.93
C GLY A 147 -32.03 -23.37 -15.50
N LEU A 148 -31.13 -23.01 -14.58
CA LEU A 148 -31.45 -22.84 -13.16
C LEU A 148 -32.08 -21.46 -12.90
N SER A 149 -33.15 -21.41 -12.11
CA SER A 149 -33.64 -20.14 -11.57
C SER A 149 -32.71 -19.64 -10.46
N LEU A 150 -32.83 -18.36 -10.09
CA LEU A 150 -32.15 -17.82 -8.90
C LEU A 150 -32.52 -18.60 -7.63
N GLY A 151 -33.76 -19.11 -7.55
CA GLY A 151 -34.22 -19.91 -6.41
C GLY A 151 -33.62 -21.31 -6.39
N ASP A 152 -33.39 -21.92 -7.55
CA ASP A 152 -32.80 -23.25 -7.64
C ASP A 152 -31.33 -23.23 -7.21
N LEU A 153 -30.57 -22.26 -7.72
CA LEU A 153 -29.18 -22.07 -7.28
C LEU A 153 -29.10 -21.72 -5.79
N ALA A 154 -30.01 -20.89 -5.29
CA ALA A 154 -30.07 -20.54 -3.87
C ALA A 154 -30.27 -21.79 -2.97
N LYS A 155 -31.14 -22.72 -3.39
CA LYS A 155 -31.35 -24.00 -2.69
C LYS A 155 -30.10 -24.88 -2.71
N LEU A 156 -29.44 -25.00 -3.87
CA LEU A 156 -28.22 -25.82 -4.02
C LEU A 156 -27.08 -25.33 -3.12
N VAL A 157 -26.89 -24.01 -3.03
CA VAL A 157 -25.79 -23.40 -2.28
C VAL A 157 -26.18 -23.14 -0.81
N GLY A 158 -27.47 -23.25 -0.47
CA GLY A 158 -27.99 -23.02 0.87
C GLY A 158 -27.93 -21.56 1.29
N VAL A 159 -28.28 -20.64 0.39
CA VAL A 159 -28.37 -19.19 0.62
C VAL A 159 -29.75 -18.67 0.22
N SER A 160 -30.04 -17.38 0.46
CA SER A 160 -31.31 -16.80 0.03
C SER A 160 -31.33 -16.52 -1.49
N ARG A 161 -32.51 -16.49 -2.11
CA ARG A 161 -32.68 -16.04 -3.50
C ARG A 161 -32.12 -14.62 -3.72
N LYS A 162 -32.28 -13.74 -2.72
CA LYS A 162 -31.73 -12.38 -2.74
C LYS A 162 -30.20 -12.41 -2.77
N THR A 163 -29.58 -13.31 -2.03
CA THR A 163 -28.13 -13.46 -1.98
C THR A 163 -27.55 -13.83 -3.35
N VAL A 164 -28.14 -14.81 -4.04
CA VAL A 164 -27.74 -15.17 -5.41
C VAL A 164 -27.93 -14.00 -6.39
N TYR A 165 -29.03 -13.24 -6.24
CA TYR A 165 -29.25 -12.04 -7.03
C TYR A 165 -28.12 -11.00 -6.85
N GLU A 166 -27.64 -10.79 -5.63
CA GLU A 166 -26.53 -9.86 -5.37
C GLU A 166 -25.20 -10.39 -5.95
N TYR A 167 -24.95 -11.69 -5.87
CA TYR A 167 -23.75 -12.31 -6.46
C TYR A 167 -23.64 -12.07 -7.97
N GLU A 168 -24.76 -12.12 -8.70
CA GLU A 168 -24.79 -11.89 -10.15
C GLU A 168 -24.78 -10.41 -10.55
N ARG A 169 -25.01 -9.48 -9.61
CA ARG A 169 -25.10 -8.04 -9.91
C ARG A 169 -23.81 -7.29 -9.63
N SER A 170 -23.03 -7.74 -8.65
CA SER A 170 -21.80 -7.07 -8.25
C SER A 170 -20.75 -8.09 -7.85
N SER A 171 -19.49 -7.77 -8.14
CA SER A 171 -18.35 -8.53 -7.64
C SER A 171 -18.44 -8.57 -6.12
N MET A 172 -18.69 -9.75 -5.57
CA MET A 172 -18.87 -9.97 -4.14
C MET A 172 -17.90 -11.03 -3.63
N ASP A 173 -17.45 -10.80 -2.40
CA ASP A 173 -16.73 -11.79 -1.61
C ASP A 173 -17.76 -12.63 -0.85
N VAL A 174 -17.70 -13.95 -0.99
CA VAL A 174 -18.61 -14.89 -0.32
C VAL A 174 -17.86 -15.67 0.74
N SER A 175 -18.54 -16.10 1.80
CA SER A 175 -17.89 -16.90 2.85
C SER A 175 -17.28 -18.15 2.25
N LEU A 176 -16.15 -18.61 2.82
CA LEU A 176 -15.49 -19.83 2.36
C LEU A 176 -16.44 -21.05 2.36
N SER A 177 -17.34 -21.14 3.35
CA SER A 177 -18.38 -22.17 3.39
C SER A 177 -19.35 -22.13 2.20
N THR A 178 -19.72 -20.94 1.75
CA THR A 178 -20.56 -20.75 0.56
C THR A 178 -19.76 -21.04 -0.70
N ALA A 179 -18.49 -20.62 -0.73
CA ALA A 179 -17.58 -20.84 -1.85
C ALA A 179 -17.36 -22.34 -2.11
N ILE A 180 -17.16 -23.15 -1.07
CA ILE A 180 -17.01 -24.61 -1.19
C ILE A 180 -18.24 -25.23 -1.86
N ARG A 181 -19.46 -24.85 -1.45
CA ARG A 181 -20.69 -25.36 -2.09
C ARG A 181 -20.82 -24.92 -3.55
N LEU A 182 -20.42 -23.68 -3.85
CA LEU A 182 -20.39 -23.20 -5.22
C LEU A 182 -19.36 -23.98 -6.06
N LEU A 183 -18.18 -24.27 -5.51
CA LEU A 183 -17.17 -25.13 -6.14
C LEU A 183 -17.73 -26.53 -6.44
N GLU A 184 -18.42 -27.15 -5.49
CA GLU A 184 -19.03 -28.48 -5.67
C GLU A 184 -20.12 -28.52 -6.76
N VAL A 185 -20.93 -27.46 -6.85
CA VAL A 185 -22.07 -27.40 -7.78
C VAL A 185 -21.65 -26.94 -9.18
N ILE A 186 -20.69 -26.02 -9.25
CA ILE A 186 -20.37 -25.25 -10.46
C ILE A 186 -18.96 -25.53 -10.97
N GLY A 187 -17.99 -25.59 -10.05
CA GLY A 187 -16.56 -25.59 -10.35
C GLY A 187 -15.87 -24.28 -9.96
N ASP A 188 -14.58 -24.20 -10.23
CA ASP A 188 -13.68 -23.09 -9.87
C ASP A 188 -13.73 -21.91 -10.85
N GLU A 189 -14.24 -22.11 -12.06
CA GLU A 189 -14.29 -21.11 -13.13
C GLU A 189 -14.98 -19.79 -12.73
N ILE A 190 -15.92 -19.85 -11.78
CA ILE A 190 -16.68 -18.69 -11.29
C ILE A 190 -15.92 -17.85 -10.26
N PHE A 191 -14.74 -18.28 -9.81
CA PHE A 191 -13.93 -17.52 -8.87
C PHE A 191 -12.86 -16.74 -9.61
N LYS A 192 -12.52 -15.57 -9.07
CA LYS A 192 -11.43 -14.76 -9.58
C LYS A 192 -10.44 -14.42 -8.46
N PRO A 193 -9.17 -14.19 -8.81
CA PRO A 193 -8.17 -13.83 -7.82
C PRO A 193 -8.54 -12.58 -7.03
N ILE A 194 -8.09 -12.55 -5.78
CA ILE A 194 -8.02 -11.34 -4.97
C ILE A 194 -6.90 -10.48 -5.55
N PRO A 195 -7.18 -9.22 -5.92
CA PRO A 195 -6.19 -8.32 -6.50
C PRO A 195 -5.27 -7.79 -5.39
N VAL A 196 -4.43 -8.65 -4.79
CA VAL A 196 -3.58 -8.32 -3.63
C VAL A 196 -2.71 -7.09 -3.90
N LEU A 197 -2.10 -7.06 -5.09
CA LEU A 197 -1.25 -5.96 -5.53
C LEU A 197 -2.00 -4.90 -6.33
N ASP A 198 -3.25 -5.10 -6.72
CA ASP A 198 -4.03 -4.12 -7.51
C ASP A 198 -5.23 -3.58 -6.73
N SER A 199 -5.22 -3.77 -5.41
CA SER A 199 -6.32 -3.37 -4.54
C SER A 199 -6.35 -1.85 -4.40
N GLN A 200 -6.91 -1.20 -5.40
CA GLN A 200 -7.46 0.14 -5.28
C GLN A 200 -8.81 0.06 -4.53
N GLU A 201 -8.87 -0.69 -3.41
CA GLU A 201 -10.10 -0.77 -2.63
C GLU A 201 -10.36 0.57 -1.92
N LYS A 202 -11.66 0.89 -1.90
CA LYS A 202 -12.25 2.21 -1.73
C LYS A 202 -11.60 3.02 -0.60
N PRO A 203 -11.54 4.37 -0.75
CA PRO A 203 -11.08 5.23 0.32
C PRO A 203 -11.84 4.85 1.59
N VAL A 204 -11.11 4.33 2.59
CA VAL A 204 -11.59 4.35 3.97
C VAL A 204 -12.03 5.79 4.16
N LYS A 205 -13.35 6.01 4.31
CA LYS A 205 -13.92 7.34 4.48
C LYS A 205 -13.00 8.05 5.45
N ARG A 206 -12.32 9.10 4.98
CA ARG A 206 -11.45 9.93 5.82
C ARG A 206 -12.31 10.26 7.04
N SER A 207 -12.10 9.58 8.16
CA SER A 207 -12.58 10.10 9.42
C SER A 207 -11.92 11.47 9.46
N THR A 208 -12.72 12.51 9.64
CA THR A 208 -12.32 13.91 9.82
C THR A 208 -11.47 14.09 11.09
N LYS A 209 -10.62 13.12 11.43
CA LYS A 209 -9.51 13.28 12.34
C LYS A 209 -8.64 14.38 11.76
N ARG A 210 -8.53 15.47 12.53
CA ARG A 210 -7.61 16.58 12.29
C ARG A 210 -6.28 16.00 11.78
N MET A 211 -5.83 16.47 10.61
CA MET A 211 -4.46 16.26 10.14
C MET A 211 -3.51 16.60 11.29
N SER A 212 -2.90 15.56 11.89
CA SER A 212 -1.77 15.71 12.80
C SER A 212 -0.56 15.91 11.92
N VAL A 213 -0.16 17.16 11.71
CA VAL A 213 1.05 17.59 11.00
C VAL A 213 1.99 18.20 12.01
N ASP A 214 3.30 18.07 11.79
CA ASP A 214 4.31 18.47 12.75
C ASP A 214 4.63 19.96 12.67
N THR A 215 4.46 20.57 11.49
CA THR A 215 4.76 21.99 11.29
C THR A 215 3.63 22.77 10.61
N VAL A 216 3.63 24.09 10.83
CA VAL A 216 2.76 25.03 10.11
C VAL A 216 3.06 25.01 8.61
N ALA A 217 4.33 24.78 8.24
CA ALA A 217 4.76 24.65 6.86
C ALA A 217 4.12 23.44 6.18
N GLU A 218 4.21 22.25 6.79
CA GLU A 218 3.56 21.04 6.27
C GLU A 218 2.05 21.22 6.12
N ARG A 219 1.40 21.79 7.15
CA ARG A 219 -0.04 22.09 7.10
C ARG A 219 -0.37 22.93 5.87
N LYS A 220 0.42 23.95 5.60
CA LYS A 220 0.22 24.88 4.48
C LYS A 220 0.39 24.17 3.15
N ILE A 221 1.46 23.38 2.99
CA ILE A 221 1.72 22.59 1.77
C ILE A 221 0.53 21.68 1.48
N ILE A 222 0.13 20.84 2.43
CA ILE A 222 -0.93 19.86 2.24
C ILE A 222 -2.26 20.52 1.88
N LEU A 223 -2.68 21.55 2.63
CA LEU A 223 -3.93 22.27 2.33
C LEU A 223 -3.92 22.91 0.94
N GLN A 224 -2.78 23.41 0.48
CA GLN A 224 -2.65 24.07 -0.80
C GLN A 224 -2.65 23.07 -1.98
N ILE A 225 -2.07 21.89 -1.79
CA ILE A 225 -2.17 20.79 -2.76
C ILE A 225 -3.63 20.31 -2.85
N GLU A 226 -4.28 20.06 -1.72
CA GLU A 226 -5.68 19.60 -1.69
C GLU A 226 -6.65 20.61 -2.31
N LYS A 227 -6.45 21.91 -2.06
CA LYS A 227 -7.25 22.99 -2.68
C LYS A 227 -7.16 23.01 -4.21
N ARG A 228 -6.06 22.51 -4.78
CA ARG A 228 -5.84 22.40 -6.23
C ARG A 228 -6.30 21.04 -6.79
N GLY A 229 -7.03 20.25 -6.01
CA GLY A 229 -7.48 18.92 -6.42
C GLY A 229 -6.41 17.83 -6.35
N GLY A 230 -5.22 18.14 -5.84
CA GLY A 230 -4.17 17.17 -5.58
C GLY A 230 -4.40 16.35 -4.31
N LYS A 231 -3.54 15.38 -4.09
CA LYS A 231 -3.47 14.58 -2.85
C LYS A 231 -2.11 14.81 -2.19
N ALA A 232 -2.10 15.01 -0.89
CA ALA A 232 -0.87 15.03 -0.11
C ALA A 232 -1.03 14.17 1.15
N VAL A 233 0.03 13.47 1.50
CA VAL A 233 0.09 12.54 2.63
C VAL A 233 1.27 12.91 3.48
N HIS A 234 0.99 13.30 4.72
CA HIS A 234 2.03 13.47 5.73
C HIS A 234 2.44 12.11 6.30
N SER A 235 3.73 11.94 6.55
CA SER A 235 4.28 10.73 7.15
C SER A 235 5.31 11.08 8.22
N ARG A 236 5.32 10.30 9.31
CA ARG A 236 6.31 10.39 10.41
C ARG A 236 7.17 9.14 10.52
N HIS A 237 6.73 8.05 9.90
CA HIS A 237 7.30 6.72 10.00
C HIS A 237 8.03 6.34 8.69
N SER A 238 8.36 7.33 7.85
CA SER A 238 9.04 7.19 6.56
C SER A 238 10.16 8.23 6.48
N PRO A 239 11.15 8.07 5.59
CA PRO A 239 12.10 9.15 5.30
C PRO A 239 11.47 10.37 4.61
N VAL A 240 10.23 10.26 4.14
CA VAL A 240 9.49 11.34 3.48
C VAL A 240 8.51 11.98 4.46
N ASP A 241 8.55 13.31 4.60
CA ASP A 241 7.61 14.03 5.49
C ASP A 241 6.27 14.28 4.82
N ILE A 242 6.27 14.54 3.51
CA ILE A 242 5.06 14.67 2.70
C ILE A 242 5.26 14.02 1.32
N GLY A 243 4.41 13.05 0.99
CA GLY A 243 4.22 12.59 -0.38
C GLY A 243 3.13 13.42 -1.07
N VAL A 244 3.37 13.84 -2.31
CA VAL A 244 2.47 14.72 -3.07
C VAL A 244 2.16 14.11 -4.44
N LYS A 245 0.89 14.16 -4.82
CA LYS A 245 0.42 13.92 -6.19
C LYS A 245 -0.49 15.05 -6.65
N LEU A 246 -0.12 15.71 -7.74
CA LEU A 246 -0.94 16.75 -8.38
C LEU A 246 -0.94 16.49 -9.89
N ALA A 247 -2.11 16.16 -10.45
CA ALA A 247 -2.21 15.58 -11.78
C ALA A 247 -1.25 14.38 -11.93
N GLU A 248 -0.36 14.41 -12.94
CA GLU A 248 0.65 13.37 -13.18
C GLU A 248 1.96 13.61 -12.41
N LYS A 249 2.14 14.79 -11.79
CA LYS A 249 3.34 15.11 -11.02
C LYS A 249 3.29 14.45 -9.64
N LYS A 250 4.42 13.87 -9.26
CA LYS A 250 4.67 13.27 -7.96
C LYS A 250 5.88 13.91 -7.33
N ALA A 251 5.83 14.19 -6.04
CA ALA A 251 6.98 14.67 -5.31
C ALA A 251 7.08 14.03 -3.94
N VAL A 252 8.31 13.79 -3.50
CA VAL A 252 8.64 13.56 -2.10
C VAL A 252 9.18 14.85 -1.51
N VAL A 253 8.66 15.24 -0.36
CA VAL A 253 9.07 16.45 0.34
C VAL A 253 9.69 16.07 1.67
N ILE A 254 10.88 16.61 1.92
CA ILE A 254 11.51 16.64 3.25
C ILE A 254 11.45 18.07 3.81
N VAL A 255 11.17 18.20 5.09
CA VAL A 255 11.01 19.46 5.80
C VAL A 255 11.98 19.50 6.97
N GLU A 256 12.76 20.57 7.04
CA GLU A 256 13.68 20.77 8.17
C GLU A 256 12.91 20.99 9.48
N HIS A 257 13.10 20.11 10.47
CA HIS A 257 12.57 20.28 11.82
C HIS A 257 13.59 20.93 12.77
N LYS A 258 13.09 21.59 13.83
CA LYS A 258 13.91 22.44 14.74
C LYS A 258 15.01 21.71 15.52
N HIS A 259 15.03 20.38 15.54
CA HIS A 259 16.09 19.56 16.16
C HIS A 259 16.40 18.31 15.35
N ASP A 260 16.31 18.43 14.02
CA ASP A 260 16.56 17.31 13.13
C ASP A 260 18.07 17.00 13.05
N THR A 261 18.49 15.94 13.76
CA THR A 261 19.86 15.42 13.75
C THR A 261 20.09 14.44 12.61
N ASP A 262 19.01 13.88 12.05
CA ASP A 262 19.07 12.73 11.16
C ASP A 262 18.70 13.11 9.72
N ILE A 263 18.54 14.41 9.43
CA ILE A 263 18.15 14.91 8.10
C ILE A 263 19.05 14.38 6.98
N GLY A 264 20.34 14.16 7.24
CA GLY A 264 21.26 13.55 6.29
C GLY A 264 20.82 12.15 5.89
N LEU A 265 20.78 11.21 6.85
CA LEU A 265 20.30 9.84 6.61
C LEU A 265 18.87 9.83 6.06
N ARG A 266 17.98 10.64 6.62
CA ARG A 266 16.59 10.76 6.16
C ARG A 266 16.52 11.17 4.69
N SER A 267 17.33 12.13 4.27
CA SER A 267 17.37 12.57 2.87
C SER A 267 17.93 11.51 1.94
N GLU A 268 19.00 10.81 2.32
CA GLU A 268 19.55 9.69 1.54
C GLU A 268 18.52 8.56 1.35
N GLU A 269 17.78 8.20 2.40
CA GLU A 269 16.73 7.18 2.33
C GLU A 269 15.50 7.66 1.54
N ALA A 270 15.17 8.95 1.58
CA ALA A 270 14.08 9.52 0.79
C ALA A 270 14.39 9.55 -0.71
N VAL A 271 15.67 9.63 -1.11
CA VAL A 271 16.08 9.49 -2.52
C VAL A 271 15.63 8.15 -3.08
N LYS A 272 15.79 7.05 -2.34
CA LYS A 272 15.38 5.70 -2.78
C LYS A 272 13.88 5.65 -3.09
N ILE A 273 13.05 6.25 -2.22
CA ILE A 273 11.60 6.34 -2.44
C ILE A 273 11.28 7.17 -3.68
N ALA A 274 11.96 8.31 -3.84
CA ALA A 274 11.77 9.19 -4.99
C ALA A 274 12.11 8.47 -6.32
N GLU A 275 13.24 7.78 -6.38
CA GLU A 275 13.69 7.06 -7.56
C GLU A 275 12.80 5.88 -7.90
N ALA A 276 12.43 5.07 -6.89
CA ALA A 276 11.52 3.95 -7.08
C ALA A 276 10.15 4.41 -7.62
N SER A 277 9.70 5.61 -7.25
CA SER A 277 8.41 6.16 -7.67
C SER A 277 8.46 7.15 -8.82
N SER A 278 9.65 7.44 -9.37
CA SER A 278 9.85 8.52 -10.36
C SER A 278 9.23 9.85 -9.90
N ALA A 279 9.48 10.21 -8.64
CA ALA A 279 8.99 11.44 -8.02
C ALA A 279 10.09 12.51 -7.94
N GLU A 280 9.69 13.77 -8.07
CA GLU A 280 10.54 14.93 -7.82
C GLU A 280 10.97 14.96 -6.34
N LYS A 281 12.19 15.42 -6.08
CA LYS A 281 12.78 15.50 -4.75
C LYS A 281 12.80 16.97 -4.34
N ILE A 282 11.99 17.36 -3.35
CA ILE A 282 11.94 18.75 -2.89
C ILE A 282 12.30 18.82 -1.41
N ALA A 283 13.15 19.77 -1.03
CA ALA A 283 13.55 19.98 0.35
C ALA A 283 13.22 21.39 0.83
N LEU A 284 12.37 21.50 1.86
CA LEU A 284 12.07 22.76 2.52
C LEU A 284 13.04 22.97 3.70
N VAL A 285 14.10 23.74 3.44
CA VAL A 285 15.21 23.92 4.40
C VAL A 285 15.62 25.38 4.49
N ARG A 286 15.78 25.88 5.71
CA ARG A 286 16.19 27.27 6.01
C ARG A 286 17.69 27.36 6.28
N ARG A 287 18.26 26.32 6.89
CA ARG A 287 19.69 26.21 7.21
C ARG A 287 20.55 26.19 5.93
N SER A 288 21.41 27.19 5.77
CA SER A 288 22.22 27.36 4.55
C SER A 288 23.30 26.30 4.38
N ASN A 289 23.76 25.68 5.46
CA ASN A 289 24.76 24.61 5.42
C ASN A 289 24.20 23.30 4.83
N LEU A 290 22.92 22.99 5.08
CA LEU A 290 22.27 21.77 4.58
C LEU A 290 21.93 21.84 3.08
N ARG A 291 21.87 23.05 2.52
CA ARG A 291 21.47 23.27 1.13
C ARG A 291 22.39 22.55 0.14
N LYS A 292 23.70 22.70 0.29
CA LYS A 292 24.68 22.10 -0.64
C LYS A 292 24.62 20.58 -0.62
N ASP A 293 24.47 19.99 0.56
CA ASP A 293 24.42 18.54 0.73
C ASP A 293 23.16 17.96 0.08
N LEU A 294 22.01 18.62 0.25
CA LEU A 294 20.74 18.20 -0.35
C LEU A 294 20.70 18.43 -1.87
N GLU A 295 21.24 19.55 -2.36
CA GLU A 295 21.40 19.79 -3.80
C GLU A 295 22.30 18.72 -4.44
N ALA A 296 23.35 18.26 -3.75
CA ALA A 296 24.21 17.17 -4.22
C ALA A 296 23.48 15.81 -4.30
N LEU A 297 22.47 15.59 -3.46
CA LEU A 297 21.56 14.44 -3.53
C LEU A 297 20.44 14.63 -4.58
N GLY A 298 20.45 15.75 -5.32
CA GLY A 298 19.50 16.05 -6.39
C GLY A 298 18.15 16.58 -5.90
N TYR A 299 18.08 17.19 -4.73
CA TYR A 299 16.89 17.90 -4.26
C TYR A 299 16.79 19.31 -4.84
N ASP A 300 15.59 19.71 -5.21
CA ASP A 300 15.23 21.12 -5.37
C ASP A 300 15.03 21.74 -3.98
N VAL A 301 15.99 22.57 -3.54
CA VAL A 301 15.99 23.15 -2.19
C VAL A 301 15.30 24.51 -2.18
N VAL A 302 14.24 24.62 -1.39
CA VAL A 302 13.40 25.81 -1.22
C VAL A 302 13.37 26.27 0.24
N ARG A 303 13.08 27.54 0.48
CA ARG A 303 13.05 28.14 1.84
C ARG A 303 11.64 28.36 2.37
N THR A 304 10.66 28.42 1.48
CA THR A 304 9.27 28.74 1.80
C THR A 304 8.30 27.72 1.20
N PRO A 305 7.15 27.46 1.86
CA PRO A 305 6.08 26.66 1.27
C PRO A 305 5.59 27.20 -0.07
N GLU A 306 5.68 28.51 -0.30
CA GLU A 306 5.30 29.17 -1.54
C GLU A 306 6.19 28.72 -2.70
N GLU A 307 7.52 28.79 -2.55
CA GLU A 307 8.49 28.30 -3.53
C GLU A 307 8.26 26.81 -3.85
N LEU A 308 7.99 25.99 -2.82
CA LEU A 308 7.66 24.57 -3.01
C LEU A 308 6.44 24.38 -3.91
N LEU A 309 5.38 25.15 -3.67
CA LEU A 309 4.14 25.04 -4.44
C LEU A 309 4.35 25.48 -5.88
N GLU A 310 5.23 26.43 -6.16
CA GLU A 310 5.58 26.83 -7.53
C GLU A 310 6.24 25.67 -8.31
N LEU A 311 7.12 24.90 -7.66
CA LEU A 311 7.75 23.71 -8.27
C LEU A 311 6.72 22.62 -8.60
N VAL A 312 5.88 22.28 -7.61
CA VAL A 312 4.90 21.19 -7.77
C VAL A 312 3.81 21.53 -8.79
N VAL A 313 3.33 22.78 -8.81
CA VAL A 313 2.24 23.20 -9.71
C VAL A 313 2.77 23.51 -11.12
N GLY A 314 4.02 23.97 -11.25
CA GLY A 314 4.55 24.51 -12.50
C GLY A 314 3.99 25.91 -12.81
N GLU A 315 4.70 26.69 -13.63
CA GLU A 315 4.38 28.10 -13.90
C GLU A 315 3.05 28.35 -14.65
N GLY A 316 2.29 27.31 -15.01
CA GLY A 316 1.14 27.37 -15.93
C GLY A 316 -0.25 27.59 -15.32
N GLU A 317 -0.45 27.42 -14.01
CA GLU A 317 -1.78 27.56 -13.37
C GLU A 317 -1.88 28.82 -12.48
N LYS A 318 -1.27 29.93 -12.93
CA LYS A 318 -1.63 31.27 -12.46
C LYS A 318 -2.83 31.80 -13.25
N ARG A 319 -4.01 31.18 -13.13
CA ARG A 319 -5.28 31.76 -13.57
C ARG A 319 -6.42 31.45 -12.62
#